data_AF-A0A2W2H741-F1
#
_entry.id   AF-A0A2W2H741-F1
#
_cell.length_a   1.000
_cell.length_b   1.000
_cell.length_c   1.000
_cell.angle_alpha   90.00
_cell.angle_beta   90.00
_cell.angle_gamma   90.00
#
_symmetry.space_group_name_H-M   'P 1'
#
loop_
_entity.id
_entity.type
_entity.pdbx_description
1 polymer ?
#
loop_
_entity_poly.entity_id
_entity_poly.type
_entity_poly.pdbx_seq_one_letter_code
_entity_poly.pdbx_strand_id
1 'polypeptide(L)'
;MMILPCAQPCTLDLHLRQVIESVTRAHAAAAAELTYRIDEGHRLSSTCLYNTAYGRDLRTWWGTVVKQIDENEITADHALRRVRAWVRQYLTTEPASSAPGTLFDHAIAHVSRAAAREFLTISEELLTLHAFSQEEAQ
;
A
#
# COMPACT_ATOMS: atom_id res chain seq x y z
N MET A 1 31.75 -7.69 24.70
CA MET A 1 32.09 -6.79 23.60
C MET A 1 30.77 -6.42 22.93
N MET A 2 30.19 -5.27 23.29
CA MET A 2 28.92 -4.79 22.75
C MET A 2 29.20 -4.15 21.38
N ILE A 3 28.70 -4.76 20.31
CA ILE A 3 28.64 -4.11 19.00
C ILE A 3 27.40 -3.21 19.03
N LEU A 4 27.64 -1.89 19.04
CA LEU A 4 26.60 -0.88 18.94
C LEU A 4 25.75 -1.15 17.68
N PRO A 5 24.40 -1.05 17.77
CA PRO A 5 23.58 -1.07 16.57
C PRO A 5 23.96 0.14 15.71
N CYS A 6 24.31 -0.11 14.44
CA CYS A 6 24.58 0.94 13.47
C CYS A 6 23.26 1.71 13.26
N ALA A 7 23.08 2.79 14.01
CA ALA A 7 21.83 3.54 14.13
C ALA A 7 21.66 4.61 13.03
N GLN A 8 22.02 4.29 11.79
CA GLN A 8 21.58 5.07 10.65
C GLN A 8 20.41 4.33 9.99
N PRO A 9 19.22 4.94 9.87
CA PRO A 9 18.14 4.33 9.13
C PRO A 9 18.65 4.04 7.71
N CYS A 10 18.46 2.81 7.24
CA CYS A 10 18.81 2.48 5.87
C CYS A 10 18.03 3.42 4.95
N THR A 11 18.63 3.88 3.84
CA THR A 11 17.96 4.75 2.85
C THR A 11 16.60 4.18 2.42
N LEU A 12 16.46 2.85 2.39
CA LEU A 12 15.20 2.16 2.15
C LEU A 12 14.15 2.43 3.25
N ASP A 13 14.53 2.40 4.53
CA ASP A 13 13.61 2.63 5.66
C ASP A 13 13.06 4.06 5.62
N LEU A 14 13.89 5.04 5.24
CA LEU A 14 13.48 6.43 5.11
C LEU A 14 12.45 6.59 3.98
N HIS A 15 12.76 6.09 2.78
CA HIS A 15 11.84 6.20 1.64
C HIS A 15 10.55 5.41 1.88
N LEU A 16 10.63 4.23 2.49
CA LEU A 16 9.47 3.45 2.89
C LEU A 16 8.55 4.24 3.83
N ARG A 17 9.13 4.89 4.86
CA ARG A 17 8.37 5.74 5.79
C ARG A 17 7.68 6.90 5.06
N GLN A 18 8.38 7.57 4.15
CA GLN A 18 7.81 8.66 3.37
C GLN A 18 6.63 8.21 2.50
N VAL A 19 6.72 7.04 1.87
CA VAL A 19 5.63 6.44 1.10
C VAL A 19 4.43 6.13 2.00
N ILE A 20 4.65 5.50 3.16
CA ILE A 20 3.58 5.16 4.11
C ILE A 20 2.88 6.43 4.62
N GLU A 21 3.65 7.47 4.99
CA GLU A 21 3.09 8.75 5.43
C GLU A 21 2.30 9.44 4.31
N SER A 22 2.80 9.42 3.08
CA SER A 22 2.11 9.98 1.91
C SER A 22 0.76 9.28 1.68
N VAL A 23 0.75 7.95 1.61
CA VAL A 23 -0.48 7.17 1.42
C VAL A 23 -1.45 7.36 2.57
N THR A 24 -0.96 7.40 3.82
CA THR A 24 -1.80 7.60 5.00
C THR A 24 -2.46 8.97 4.98
N ARG A 25 -1.72 10.03 4.63
CA ARG A 25 -2.29 11.38 4.48
C ARG A 25 -3.31 11.45 3.34
N ALA A 26 -3.00 10.85 2.20
CA ALA A 26 -3.93 10.83 1.06
C ALA A 26 -5.24 10.12 1.41
N HIS A 27 -5.16 8.97 2.08
CA HIS A 27 -6.34 8.27 2.57
C HIS A 27 -7.12 9.07 3.60
N ALA A 28 -6.44 9.70 4.57
CA ALA A 28 -7.09 10.53 5.59
C ALA A 28 -7.83 11.72 4.96
N ALA A 29 -7.23 12.38 3.97
CA ALA A 29 -7.87 13.47 3.24
C ALA A 29 -9.11 12.99 2.47
N ALA A 30 -9.01 11.84 1.78
CA ALA A 30 -10.15 11.26 1.06
C ALA A 30 -11.30 10.86 2.02
N ALA A 31 -10.96 10.24 3.15
CA ALA A 31 -11.93 9.86 4.18
C ALA A 31 -12.59 11.07 4.83
N ALA A 32 -11.84 12.14 5.09
CA ALA A 32 -12.37 13.38 5.63
C ALA A 32 -13.36 14.04 4.65
N GLU A 33 -13.00 14.12 3.37
CA GLU A 33 -13.90 14.64 2.32
C GLU A 33 -15.18 13.81 2.19
N LEU A 34 -15.07 12.48 2.23
CA LEU A 34 -16.23 11.60 2.21
C LEU A 34 -17.15 11.84 3.41
N THR A 35 -16.57 11.92 4.61
CA THR A 35 -17.33 12.14 5.87
C THR A 35 -18.03 13.49 5.83
N TYR A 36 -17.30 14.55 5.46
CA TYR A 36 -17.87 15.89 5.30
C TYR A 36 -19.07 15.90 4.34
N ARG A 37 -18.98 15.23 3.18
CA ARG A 37 -20.10 15.14 2.24
C ARG A 37 -21.30 14.39 2.82
N ILE A 38 -21.07 13.35 3.62
CA ILE A 38 -22.15 12.60 4.27
C ILE A 38 -22.84 13.50 5.30
N ASP A 39 -22.06 14.18 6.15
CA ASP A 39 -22.58 15.01 7.24
C ASP A 39 -23.39 16.20 6.71
N GLU A 40 -22.93 16.82 5.61
CA GLU A 40 -23.64 17.93 4.95
C GLU A 40 -24.78 17.47 4.01
N GLY A 41 -25.09 16.17 3.99
CA GLY A 41 -26.15 15.61 3.14
C GLY A 41 -25.89 15.78 1.63
N HIS A 42 -24.63 15.94 1.24
CA HIS A 42 -24.24 16.09 -0.16
C HIS A 42 -24.30 14.75 -0.91
N ARG A 43 -24.59 14.83 -2.21
CA ARG A 43 -24.53 13.65 -3.08
C ARG A 43 -23.09 13.16 -3.21
N LEU A 44 -22.88 11.87 -2.97
CA LEU A 44 -21.60 11.22 -3.17
C LEU A 44 -21.32 11.01 -4.65
N SER A 45 -20.18 11.52 -5.11
CA SER A 45 -19.69 11.28 -6.48
C SER A 45 -18.95 9.96 -6.55
N SER A 46 -18.92 9.35 -7.74
CA SER A 46 -18.11 8.16 -8.01
C SER A 46 -16.63 8.41 -7.71
N THR A 47 -16.11 9.60 -8.00
CA THR A 47 -14.73 9.99 -7.68
C THR A 47 -14.44 9.99 -6.19
N CYS A 48 -15.37 10.49 -5.36
CA CYS A 48 -15.21 10.51 -3.90
C CYS A 48 -15.16 9.08 -3.33
N LEU A 49 -16.08 8.23 -3.78
CA LEU A 49 -16.11 6.81 -3.42
C LEU A 49 -14.86 6.08 -3.89
N TYR A 50 -14.45 6.30 -5.15
CA TYR A 50 -13.25 5.72 -5.74
C TYR A 50 -12.00 6.09 -4.93
N ASN A 51 -11.75 7.38 -4.69
CA ASN A 51 -10.54 7.85 -4.00
C ASN A 51 -10.46 7.30 -2.57
N THR A 52 -11.61 7.21 -1.89
CA THR A 52 -11.65 6.70 -0.51
C THR A 52 -11.36 5.20 -0.47
N ALA A 53 -12.00 4.41 -1.34
CA ALA A 53 -11.77 2.97 -1.43
C ALA A 53 -10.33 2.67 -1.90
N TYR A 54 -9.85 3.39 -2.91
CA TYR A 54 -8.49 3.28 -3.43
C TYR A 54 -7.45 3.57 -2.33
N GLY A 55 -7.59 4.70 -1.63
CA GLY A 55 -6.69 5.07 -0.55
C GLY A 55 -6.73 4.09 0.62
N ARG A 56 -7.91 3.56 0.96
CA ARG A 56 -8.07 2.52 2.00
C ARG A 56 -7.30 1.25 1.63
N ASP A 57 -7.51 0.74 0.42
CA ASP A 57 -6.92 -0.53 -0.02
C ASP A 57 -5.40 -0.39 -0.18
N LEU A 58 -4.93 0.73 -0.75
CA LEU A 58 -3.50 1.02 -0.87
C LEU A 58 -2.85 1.11 0.52
N ARG A 59 -3.47 1.85 1.46
CA ARG A 59 -3.02 1.93 2.85
C ARG A 59 -2.99 0.55 3.53
N THR A 60 -3.92 -0.33 3.20
CA THR A 60 -3.99 -1.68 3.77
C THR A 60 -2.77 -2.53 3.38
N TRP A 61 -2.34 -2.45 2.12
CA TRP A 61 -1.11 -3.13 1.69
C TRP A 61 0.13 -2.60 2.39
N TRP A 62 0.28 -1.27 2.46
CA TRP A 62 1.39 -0.65 3.18
C TRP A 62 1.37 -0.95 4.68
N GLY A 63 0.20 -0.96 5.31
CA GLY A 63 0.04 -1.38 6.70
C GLY A 63 0.43 -2.84 6.92
N THR A 64 0.25 -3.70 5.92
CA THR A 64 0.71 -5.10 5.98
C THR A 64 2.24 -5.16 5.96
N VAL A 65 2.91 -4.31 5.17
CA VAL A 65 4.39 -4.19 5.20
C VAL A 65 4.87 -3.76 6.58
N VAL A 66 4.24 -2.75 7.18
CA VAL A 66 4.58 -2.28 8.53
C VAL A 66 4.43 -3.41 9.55
N LYS A 67 3.31 -4.14 9.53
CA LYS A 67 3.11 -5.31 10.41
C LYS A 67 4.17 -6.39 10.20
N GLN A 68 4.59 -6.62 8.96
CA GLN A 68 5.68 -7.57 8.71
C GLN A 68 6.98 -7.12 9.37
N ILE A 69 7.33 -5.83 9.28
CA ILE A 69 8.53 -5.28 9.93
C ILE A 69 8.40 -5.32 11.46
N ASP A 70 7.32 -4.79 12.00
CA ASP A 70 7.15 -4.58 13.45
C ASP A 70 6.83 -5.87 14.20
N GLU A 71 5.97 -6.73 13.66
CA GLU A 71 5.49 -7.93 14.37
C GLU A 71 6.35 -9.18 14.07
N ASN A 72 7.09 -9.19 12.96
CA ASN A 72 7.91 -10.35 12.57
C ASN A 72 9.43 -10.05 12.56
N GLU A 73 9.82 -8.83 12.96
CA GLU A 73 11.21 -8.38 13.10
C GLU A 73 12.07 -8.60 11.84
N ILE A 74 11.46 -8.54 10.66
CA ILE A 74 12.16 -8.69 9.38
C ILE A 74 12.55 -7.34 8.79
N THR A 75 13.61 -7.33 7.98
CA THR A 75 14.09 -6.13 7.29
C THR A 75 13.07 -5.61 6.28
N ALA A 76 13.12 -4.31 6.00
CA ALA A 76 12.20 -3.64 5.05
C ALA A 76 12.22 -4.28 3.64
N ASP A 77 13.40 -4.64 3.11
CA ASP A 77 13.52 -5.34 1.82
C ASP A 77 12.75 -6.68 1.84
N HIS A 78 12.94 -7.48 2.89
CA HIS A 78 12.27 -8.78 2.99
C HIS A 78 10.75 -8.63 3.16
N ALA A 79 10.31 -7.68 3.97
CA ALA A 79 8.89 -7.37 4.15
C ALA A 79 8.24 -6.94 2.83
N LEU A 80 8.87 -6.05 2.07
CA LEU A 80 8.39 -5.61 0.75
C LEU A 80 8.26 -6.79 -0.22
N ARG A 81 9.30 -7.62 -0.34
CA ARG A 81 9.28 -8.80 -1.24
C ARG A 81 8.17 -9.78 -0.85
N ARG A 82 7.98 -10.02 0.44
CA ARG A 82 6.94 -10.93 0.95
C ARG A 82 5.54 -10.42 0.63
N VAL A 83 5.25 -9.15 0.96
CA VAL A 83 3.92 -8.58 0.68
C VAL A 83 3.68 -8.48 -0.82
N ARG A 84 4.70 -8.15 -1.64
CA ARG A 84 4.60 -8.20 -3.11
C ARG A 84 4.17 -9.57 -3.63
N ALA A 85 4.70 -10.66 -3.07
CA ALA A 85 4.29 -12.01 -3.45
C ALA A 85 2.79 -12.25 -3.14
N TRP A 86 2.31 -11.79 -1.99
CA TRP A 86 0.89 -11.86 -1.63
C TRP A 86 0.01 -11.02 -2.54
N VAL A 87 0.42 -9.80 -2.89
CA VAL A 87 -0.34 -8.94 -3.80
C VAL A 87 -0.42 -9.55 -5.20
N ARG A 88 0.68 -10.15 -5.69
CA ARG A 88 0.68 -10.89 -6.96
C ARG A 88 -0.27 -12.08 -6.90
N GLN A 89 -0.27 -12.83 -5.81
CA GLN A 89 -1.20 -13.93 -5.61
C GLN A 89 -2.65 -13.41 -5.57
N TYR A 90 -2.93 -12.33 -4.87
CA TYR A 90 -4.25 -11.70 -4.81
C TYR A 90 -4.78 -11.36 -6.21
N LEU A 91 -3.92 -10.80 -7.08
CA LEU A 91 -4.29 -10.47 -8.46
C LEU A 91 -4.52 -11.69 -9.36
N THR A 92 -3.97 -12.86 -9.01
CA THR A 92 -4.09 -14.09 -9.83
C THR A 92 -5.10 -15.10 -9.31
N THR A 93 -5.45 -15.05 -8.01
CA THR A 93 -6.29 -16.08 -7.36
C THR A 93 -7.78 -15.75 -7.34
N GLU A 94 -8.21 -14.59 -7.85
CA GLU A 94 -9.62 -14.24 -7.84
C GLU A 94 -10.42 -15.16 -8.80
N PRO A 95 -11.29 -16.04 -8.28
CA PRO A 95 -12.07 -16.93 -9.12
C PRO A 95 -13.02 -16.11 -9.98
N ALA A 96 -13.22 -16.52 -11.24
CA ALA A 96 -14.33 -16.02 -12.04
C ALA A 96 -15.62 -16.29 -11.26
N SER A 97 -16.24 -15.24 -10.74
CA SER A 97 -17.46 -15.37 -9.92
C SER A 97 -18.49 -16.21 -10.68
N SER A 98 -18.96 -17.30 -10.05
CA SER A 98 -19.98 -18.19 -10.62
C SER A 98 -21.38 -17.57 -10.67
N ALA A 99 -21.55 -16.40 -10.05
CA ALA A 99 -22.73 -15.55 -10.15
C ALA A 99 -22.31 -14.18 -10.70
N PRO A 100 -23.08 -13.56 -11.60
CA PRO A 100 -22.83 -12.17 -12.00
C PRO A 100 -22.91 -11.29 -10.76
N GLY A 101 -21.77 -10.72 -10.34
CA GLY A 101 -21.74 -9.73 -9.27
C GLY A 101 -22.51 -8.48 -9.67
N THR A 102 -22.87 -7.66 -8.70
CA THR A 102 -23.46 -6.35 -9.01
C THR A 102 -22.42 -5.45 -9.68
N LEU A 103 -22.86 -4.42 -10.41
CA LEU A 103 -21.94 -3.40 -10.94
C LEU A 103 -21.11 -2.72 -9.83
N PHE A 104 -21.67 -2.66 -8.62
CA PHE A 104 -20.98 -2.17 -7.44
C PHE A 104 -19.84 -3.11 -7.02
N ASP A 105 -20.08 -4.42 -6.98
CA ASP A 105 -19.04 -5.41 -6.66
C ASP A 105 -17.90 -5.35 -7.67
N HIS A 106 -18.22 -5.20 -8.96
CA HIS A 106 -17.24 -4.99 -10.00
C HIS A 106 -16.44 -3.69 -9.83
N ALA A 107 -17.10 -2.60 -9.43
CA ALA A 107 -16.43 -1.32 -9.17
C ALA A 107 -15.47 -1.43 -7.98
N ILE A 108 -15.88 -2.07 -6.89
CA ILE A 108 -15.02 -2.29 -5.72
C ILE A 108 -13.82 -3.17 -6.10
N ALA A 109 -14.04 -4.31 -6.78
CA ALA A 109 -12.96 -5.17 -7.24
C ALA A 109 -11.98 -4.43 -8.17
N HIS A 110 -12.50 -3.57 -9.06
CA HIS A 110 -11.65 -2.74 -9.92
C HIS A 110 -10.77 -1.79 -9.11
N VAL A 111 -11.32 -1.11 -8.10
CA VAL A 111 -10.57 -0.21 -7.22
C VAL A 111 -9.48 -0.96 -6.44
N SER A 112 -9.82 -2.11 -5.85
CA SER A 112 -8.85 -2.92 -5.09
C SER A 112 -7.71 -3.42 -5.98
N ARG A 113 -8.00 -3.81 -7.23
CA ARG A 113 -6.96 -4.17 -8.21
C ARG A 113 -6.09 -2.97 -8.61
N ALA A 114 -6.67 -1.80 -8.76
CA ALA A 114 -5.91 -0.58 -9.04
C ALA A 114 -4.93 -0.26 -7.90
N ALA A 115 -5.39 -0.31 -6.65
CA ALA A 115 -4.55 -0.12 -5.46
C ALA A 115 -3.45 -1.19 -5.33
N ALA A 116 -3.78 -2.46 -5.61
CA ALA A 116 -2.80 -3.55 -5.63
C ALA A 116 -1.70 -3.34 -6.67
N ARG A 117 -2.06 -2.89 -7.89
CA ARG A 117 -1.09 -2.56 -8.94
C ARG A 117 -0.20 -1.40 -8.56
N GLU A 118 -0.77 -0.33 -7.99
CA GLU A 118 0.00 0.81 -7.50
C GLU A 118 1.01 0.39 -6.44
N PHE A 119 0.58 -0.44 -5.48
CA PHE A 119 1.49 -0.99 -4.48
C PHE A 119 2.66 -1.74 -5.12
N LEU A 120 2.40 -2.56 -6.15
CA LEU A 120 3.46 -3.26 -6.88
C LEU A 120 4.39 -2.30 -7.61
N THR A 121 3.88 -1.23 -8.22
CA THR A 121 4.73 -0.23 -8.89
C THR A 121 5.66 0.45 -7.88
N ILE A 122 5.11 1.08 -6.83
CA ILE A 122 5.88 1.86 -5.87
C ILE A 122 6.87 0.98 -5.10
N SER A 123 6.46 -0.23 -4.70
CA SER A 123 7.37 -1.15 -3.99
C SER A 123 8.51 -1.66 -4.86
N GLU A 124 8.34 -1.72 -6.19
CA GLU A 124 9.41 -2.06 -7.11
C GLU A 124 10.44 -0.93 -7.24
N GLU A 125 9.95 0.30 -7.35
CA GLU A 125 10.80 1.49 -7.35
C GLU A 125 11.66 1.56 -6.07
N LEU A 126 11.06 1.35 -4.90
CA LEU A 126 11.78 1.32 -3.62
C LEU A 126 12.89 0.25 -3.58
N LEU A 127 12.58 -0.97 -4.02
CA LEU A 127 13.55 -2.08 -4.05
C LEU A 127 14.67 -1.82 -5.06
N THR A 128 14.34 -1.22 -6.21
CA THR A 128 15.29 -0.89 -7.26
C THR A 128 16.26 0.21 -6.79
N LEU A 129 15.73 1.28 -6.18
CA LEU A 129 16.55 2.35 -5.58
C LEU A 129 17.48 1.80 -4.50
N HIS A 130 16.98 0.88 -3.66
CA HIS A 130 17.80 0.24 -2.62
C HIS A 130 18.95 -0.59 -3.21
N ALA A 131 18.69 -1.38 -4.26
CA ALA A 131 19.72 -2.17 -4.94
C ALA A 131 20.83 -1.29 -5.52
N PHE A 132 20.47 -0.20 -6.22
CA PHE A 132 21.45 0.76 -6.76
C PHE A 132 22.29 1.40 -5.65
N SER A 133 21.69 1.82 -4.53
CA SER A 133 22.43 2.38 -3.40
C SER A 133 23.39 1.38 -2.73
N GLN A 134 23.14 0.07 -2.86
CA GLN A 134 24.06 -0.95 -2.36
C GLN A 134 25.22 -1.23 -3.32
N GLU A 135 25.00 -1.12 -4.63
CA GLU A 135 26.06 -1.26 -5.65
C GLU A 135 27.06 -0.10 -5.60
N GLU A 136 26.61 1.13 -5.34
CA GLU A 136 27.48 2.31 -5.21
C GLU A 136 28.33 2.33 -3.93
N ALA A 137 27.97 1.51 -2.93
CA ALA A 137 28.67 1.43 -1.64
C ALA A 137 29.75 0.33 -1.58
N GLN A 138 29.92 -0.44 -2.67
CA GLN A 138 30.92 -1.51 -2.82
C GLN A 138 32.13 -1.04 -3.62
#